data_AF-A0A853BR24-F1
#
_entry.id   AF-A0A853BR24-F1
#
_cell.length_a   1.000
_cell.length_b   1.000
_cell.length_c   1.000
_cell.angle_alpha   90.00
_cell.angle_beta   90.00
_cell.angle_gamma   90.00
#
_symmetry.space_group_name_H-M   'P 1'
#
loop_
_entity.id
_entity.type
_entity.pdbx_description
1 polymer ?
#
loop_
_entity_poly.entity_id
_entity_poly.type
_entity_poly.pdbx_seq_one_letter_code
_entity_poly.pdbx_strand_id
1 'polypeptide(L)'
;MANQIEQLEATVKGTLAENDFYFDQDKSIVKVPGLFTSWAASTMLLMLAGIAGLLTALVVAFVGPGDIAVAALAVGIAFLALFGWANRRPGFEVRLLRQTVAHKKALLPFNAIRPEYMFLQPGDGEIKLIFRGGGINKELATFRQREEAAALRLRQLFWELFSATDVRGIGTYGSTLTPTQWWIMGTFAVFAEVNGQPLDRFSSDTSAGRALDQVTAKRILASAWSTETADQLLANVESLIAGGHREDFLRSSAVAALPPEARDEHARLLHWVAEQLAAGARFGTGPIDTAMRRLLLLRHGAHGRRHAMAYDAFLAGLRPSPDNPESPVLAEVGHLLVQLSSDPDFWKEELNRVAMLVGQPADLGLNKHMIWDYARAMMLYRWGHQAGWFTEEYCWERMLPLARDIQRHYGSWTEMGGYYLSGRRLWAGGAPDNQDRFEQAFEKLRTDVRSPWNIVDWGHPLHRDW
;
A
#
# COMPACT_ATOMS: atom_id res chain seq x y z
N MET A 1 -10.60 12.30 -16.60
CA MET A 1 -11.11 13.67 -16.45
C MET A 1 -10.39 14.30 -15.27
N ALA A 2 -9.92 15.55 -15.39
CA ALA A 2 -9.23 16.21 -14.28
C ALA A 2 -10.20 16.46 -13.11
N ASN A 3 -9.81 16.11 -11.89
CA ASN A 3 -10.64 16.36 -10.70
C ASN A 3 -10.71 17.87 -10.37
N GLN A 4 -11.58 18.26 -9.43
CA GLN A 4 -11.78 19.68 -9.06
C GLN A 4 -10.47 20.39 -8.67
N ILE A 5 -9.53 19.70 -8.01
CA ILE A 5 -8.24 20.29 -7.59
C ILE A 5 -7.32 20.48 -8.80
N GLU A 6 -7.21 19.47 -9.67
CA GLU A 6 -6.43 19.58 -10.91
C GLU A 6 -6.96 20.68 -11.83
N GLN A 7 -8.27 20.90 -11.85
CA GLN A 7 -8.89 22.02 -12.57
C GLN A 7 -8.52 23.38 -11.95
N LEU A 8 -8.44 23.48 -10.61
CA LEU A 8 -7.96 24.70 -9.94
C LEU A 8 -6.52 25.01 -10.36
N GLU A 9 -5.63 24.02 -10.30
CA GLU A 9 -4.22 24.17 -10.67
C GLU A 9 -4.03 24.51 -12.15
N ALA A 10 -4.76 23.82 -13.04
CA ALA A 10 -4.73 24.10 -14.47
C ALA A 10 -5.20 25.53 -14.81
N THR A 11 -6.14 26.08 -14.04
CA THR A 11 -6.67 27.44 -14.25
C THR A 11 -5.65 28.52 -13.90
N VAL A 12 -4.78 28.29 -12.91
CA VAL A 12 -3.77 29.26 -12.47
C VAL A 12 -2.43 29.12 -13.18
N LYS A 13 -2.18 27.98 -13.83
CA LYS A 13 -0.94 27.71 -14.56
C LYS A 13 -0.67 28.77 -15.64
N GLY A 14 0.51 29.40 -15.61
CA GLY A 14 0.90 30.46 -16.53
C GLY A 14 0.29 31.83 -16.25
N THR A 15 -0.49 31.99 -15.17
CA THR A 15 -1.05 33.27 -14.71
C THR A 15 -0.19 33.88 -13.60
N LEU A 16 -0.50 35.12 -13.20
CA LEU A 16 0.16 35.72 -12.02
C LEU A 16 -0.12 34.91 -10.72
N ALA A 17 -1.23 34.17 -10.68
CA ALA A 17 -1.69 33.40 -9.53
C ALA A 17 -1.11 31.97 -9.45
N GLU A 18 -0.20 31.55 -10.34
CA GLU A 18 0.30 30.17 -10.41
C GLU A 18 0.87 29.65 -9.08
N ASN A 19 1.49 30.54 -8.29
CA ASN A 19 2.11 30.19 -7.00
C ASN A 19 1.26 30.60 -5.78
N ASP A 20 0.02 31.06 -6.00
CA ASP A 20 -0.86 31.50 -4.91
C ASP A 20 -1.58 30.32 -4.22
N PHE A 21 -1.54 29.13 -4.81
CA PHE A 21 -2.20 27.93 -4.30
C PHE A 21 -1.21 26.77 -4.21
N TYR A 22 -1.35 25.97 -3.16
CA TYR A 22 -0.66 24.70 -3.01
C TYR A 22 -1.60 23.67 -2.39
N PHE A 23 -1.74 22.51 -3.03
CA PHE A 23 -2.49 21.40 -2.47
C PHE A 23 -1.56 20.50 -1.62
N ASP A 24 -1.80 20.50 -0.31
CA ASP A 24 -1.19 19.57 0.64
C ASP A 24 -1.96 18.26 0.57
N GLN A 25 -1.46 17.34 -0.26
CA GLN A 25 -2.09 16.04 -0.55
C GLN A 25 -2.33 15.22 0.74
N ASP A 26 -1.31 15.12 1.59
CA ASP A 26 -1.35 14.34 2.84
C ASP A 26 -2.46 14.80 3.78
N LYS A 27 -2.73 16.11 3.81
CA LYS A 27 -3.77 16.68 4.67
C LYS A 27 -5.09 16.91 3.95
N SER A 28 -5.12 16.73 2.63
CA SER A 28 -6.24 17.14 1.76
C SER A 28 -6.63 18.60 2.00
N ILE A 29 -5.64 19.50 2.00
CA ILE A 29 -5.82 20.94 2.25
C ILE A 29 -5.33 21.74 1.05
N VAL A 30 -6.17 22.62 0.50
CA VAL A 30 -5.70 23.70 -0.39
C VAL A 30 -5.23 24.85 0.50
N LYS A 31 -3.94 25.17 0.44
CA LYS A 31 -3.33 26.29 1.13
C LYS A 31 -3.19 27.45 0.17
N VAL A 32 -3.62 28.62 0.61
CA VAL A 32 -3.23 29.90 0.04
C VAL A 32 -2.15 30.47 0.96
N PRO A 33 -0.86 30.40 0.58
CA PRO A 33 0.20 31.00 1.36
C PRO A 33 -0.11 32.48 1.58
N GLY A 34 0.41 33.06 2.67
CA GLY A 34 0.49 34.52 2.72
C GLY A 34 1.37 34.96 1.56
N LEU A 35 0.78 35.49 0.47
CA LEU A 35 1.44 36.08 -0.69
C LEU A 35 2.85 36.57 -0.32
N PHE A 36 3.88 36.02 -0.96
CA PHE A 36 5.28 36.45 -0.83
C PHE A 36 5.45 37.96 -1.07
N THR A 37 4.49 38.59 -1.74
CA THR A 37 4.44 40.03 -2.03
C THR A 37 3.89 40.90 -0.88
N SER A 38 3.48 40.30 0.25
CA SER A 38 2.79 41.01 1.35
C SER A 38 3.48 40.90 2.72
N TRP A 39 4.77 40.56 2.77
CA TRP A 39 5.52 40.63 4.02
C TRP A 39 5.57 42.09 4.50
N ALA A 40 5.16 42.32 5.74
CA ALA A 40 5.39 43.62 6.37
C ALA A 40 6.89 43.91 6.34
N ALA A 41 7.30 45.16 6.09
CA ALA A 41 8.71 45.55 6.05
C ALA A 41 9.49 45.05 7.28
N SER A 42 8.84 44.98 8.44
CA SER A 42 9.37 44.41 9.68
C SER A 42 9.72 42.91 9.59
N THR A 43 8.94 42.11 8.87
CA THR A 43 9.24 40.68 8.67
C THR A 43 10.34 40.44 7.64
N MET A 44 10.43 41.26 6.58
CA MET A 44 11.59 41.24 5.67
C MET A 44 12.89 41.61 6.39
N LEU A 45 12.84 42.58 7.30
CA LEU A 45 13.98 42.95 8.14
C LEU A 45 14.46 41.77 9.01
N LEU A 46 13.57 40.95 9.56
CA LEU A 46 13.96 39.74 10.32
C LEU A 46 14.67 38.71 9.43
N MET A 47 14.17 38.48 8.20
CA MET A 47 14.80 37.57 7.25
C MET A 47 16.18 38.08 6.81
N LEU A 48 16.25 39.35 6.42
CA LEU A 48 17.49 39.99 5.97
C LEU A 48 18.54 40.06 7.09
N ALA A 49 18.13 40.38 8.32
CA ALA A 49 19.01 40.34 9.49
C ALA A 49 19.48 38.91 9.80
N GLY A 50 18.61 37.92 9.63
CA GLY A 50 18.96 36.51 9.77
C GLY A 50 20.00 36.05 8.76
N ILE A 51 19.78 36.34 7.47
CA ILE A 51 20.72 36.02 6.38
C ILE A 51 22.04 36.77 6.56
N ALA A 52 21.99 38.06 6.91
CA ALA A 52 23.19 38.85 7.20
C ALA A 52 23.98 38.24 8.36
N GLY A 53 23.32 37.81 9.43
CA GLY A 53 23.96 37.12 10.56
C GLY A 53 24.65 35.81 10.15
N LEU A 54 24.01 34.99 9.32
CA LEU A 54 24.61 33.77 8.77
C LEU A 54 25.82 34.06 7.87
N LEU A 55 25.72 35.06 7.00
CA LEU A 55 26.83 35.47 6.12
C LEU A 55 27.99 36.06 6.92
N THR A 56 27.72 36.87 7.94
CA THR A 56 28.73 37.37 8.87
C THR A 56 29.38 36.24 9.63
N ALA A 57 28.62 35.26 10.14
CA ALA A 57 29.16 34.08 10.80
C ALA A 57 30.08 33.29 9.88
N LEU A 58 29.68 33.08 8.62
CA LEU A 58 30.49 32.39 7.61
C LEU A 58 31.80 33.14 7.34
N VAL A 59 31.74 34.45 7.11
CA VAL A 59 32.94 35.27 6.84
C VAL A 59 33.88 35.30 8.05
N VAL A 60 33.35 35.48 9.26
CA VAL A 60 34.17 35.50 10.49
C VAL A 60 34.76 34.13 10.80
N ALA A 61 34.08 33.03 10.46
CA ALA A 61 34.62 31.69 10.63
C ALA A 61 35.89 31.43 9.79
N PHE A 62 36.11 32.17 8.69
CA PHE A 62 37.31 32.06 7.86
C PHE A 62 38.42 33.07 8.23
N VAL A 63 38.11 34.17 8.91
CA VAL A 63 39.03 35.33 9.02
C VAL A 63 39.14 35.89 10.45
N GLY A 64 38.35 35.41 11.41
CA GLY A 64 38.25 36.02 12.75
C GLY A 64 38.06 35.04 13.92
N PRO A 65 37.87 35.57 15.14
CA PRO A 65 37.73 34.77 16.36
C PRO A 65 36.46 33.90 16.32
N GLY A 66 36.61 32.62 16.66
CA GLY A 66 35.51 31.64 16.62
C GLY A 66 34.30 32.04 17.47
N ASP A 67 34.53 32.71 18.59
CA ASP A 67 33.49 33.16 19.53
C ASP A 67 32.53 34.16 18.87
N ILE A 68 33.06 35.01 17.99
CA ILE A 68 32.29 36.01 17.23
C ILE A 68 31.50 35.33 16.11
N ALA A 69 32.06 34.32 15.46
CA ALA A 69 31.36 33.53 14.45
C ALA A 69 30.16 32.77 15.06
N VAL A 70 30.35 32.18 16.25
CA VAL A 70 29.29 31.48 16.98
C VAL A 70 28.18 32.45 17.43
N ALA A 71 28.55 33.64 17.92
CA ALA A 71 27.58 34.66 18.30
C ALA A 71 26.77 35.16 17.10
N ALA A 72 27.41 35.45 15.97
CA ALA A 72 26.74 35.86 14.74
C ALA A 72 25.82 34.77 14.19
N LEU A 73 26.24 33.50 14.28
CA LEU A 73 25.43 32.34 13.89
C LEU A 73 24.18 32.22 14.77
N ALA A 74 24.34 32.33 16.09
CA ALA A 74 23.22 32.26 17.03
C ALA A 74 22.22 33.40 16.82
N VAL A 75 22.69 34.63 16.57
CA VAL A 75 21.84 35.79 16.26
C VAL A 75 21.13 35.60 14.91
N GLY A 76 21.84 35.11 13.89
CA GLY A 76 21.25 34.80 12.58
C GLY A 76 20.14 33.75 12.68
N ILE A 77 20.39 32.65 13.40
CA ILE A 77 19.40 31.60 13.66
C ILE A 77 18.21 32.15 14.45
N ALA A 78 18.43 32.99 15.47
CA ALA A 78 17.35 33.58 16.26
C ALA A 78 16.44 34.48 15.41
N PHE A 79 17.00 35.31 14.53
CA PHE A 79 16.22 36.13 13.61
C PHE A 79 15.44 35.31 12.58
N LEU A 80 16.02 34.23 12.06
CA LEU A 80 15.31 33.29 11.18
C LEU A 80 14.21 32.51 11.92
N ALA A 81 14.43 32.14 13.18
CA ALA A 81 13.42 31.50 14.02
C ALA A 81 12.27 32.47 14.34
N LEU A 82 12.57 33.74 14.63
CA LEU A 82 11.58 34.80 14.81
C LEU A 82 10.81 35.10 13.53
N PHE A 83 11.48 35.09 12.37
CA PHE A 83 10.84 35.19 11.06
C PHE A 83 9.87 34.02 10.82
N GLY A 84 10.33 32.78 11.05
CA GLY A 84 9.49 31.59 10.97
C GLY A 84 8.31 31.61 11.95
N TRP A 85 8.51 32.14 13.16
CA TRP A 85 7.46 32.30 14.16
C TRP A 85 6.47 33.43 13.82
N ALA A 86 6.93 34.55 13.29
CA ALA A 86 6.07 35.64 12.83
C ALA A 86 5.18 35.19 11.66
N ASN A 87 5.70 34.29 10.82
CA ASN A 87 4.99 33.70 9.69
C ASN A 87 4.33 32.34 9.99
N ARG A 88 4.30 31.89 11.25
CA ARG A 88 3.65 30.63 11.67
C ARG A 88 2.11 30.67 11.60
N ARG A 89 1.50 31.82 11.25
CA ARG A 89 0.04 31.92 11.21
C ARG A 89 -0.49 31.13 10.01
N PRO A 90 -1.48 30.23 10.22
CA PRO A 90 -2.03 29.46 9.12
C PRO A 90 -2.59 30.41 8.08
N GLY A 91 -2.20 30.17 6.83
CA GLY A 91 -2.75 30.84 5.66
C GLY A 91 -4.26 30.59 5.55
N PHE A 92 -4.86 31.02 4.46
CA PHE A 92 -6.23 30.58 4.17
C PHE A 92 -6.17 29.10 3.77
N GLU A 93 -6.79 28.23 4.56
CA GLU A 93 -6.78 26.78 4.39
C GLU A 93 -8.18 26.29 4.05
N VAL A 94 -8.32 25.64 2.91
CA VAL A 94 -9.53 24.90 2.55
C VAL A 94 -9.33 23.44 2.94
N ARG A 95 -9.99 23.00 4.02
CA ARG A 95 -9.88 21.63 4.54
C ARG A 95 -10.99 20.78 3.95
N LEU A 96 -10.66 19.99 2.95
CA LEU A 96 -11.65 19.34 2.10
C LEU A 96 -12.43 18.23 2.83
N LEU A 97 -11.74 17.38 3.58
CA LEU A 97 -12.37 16.30 4.34
C LEU A 97 -13.24 16.80 5.49
N ARG A 98 -12.87 17.93 6.09
CA ARG A 98 -13.65 18.57 7.16
C ARG A 98 -14.73 19.52 6.62
N GLN A 99 -14.73 19.75 5.30
CA GLN A 99 -15.60 20.72 4.63
C GLN A 99 -15.62 22.07 5.34
N THR A 100 -14.43 22.58 5.69
CA THR A 100 -14.27 23.86 6.42
C THR A 100 -13.17 24.71 5.81
N VAL A 101 -13.37 26.02 5.80
CA VAL A 101 -12.33 27.02 5.56
C VAL A 101 -11.79 27.53 6.90
N ALA A 102 -10.48 27.49 7.08
CA ALA A 102 -9.81 28.02 8.26
C ALA A 102 -8.92 29.21 7.87
N HIS A 103 -9.03 30.32 8.60
CA HIS A 103 -8.13 31.47 8.46
C HIS A 103 -7.96 32.19 9.79
N LYS A 104 -6.71 32.28 10.29
CA LYS A 104 -6.40 32.83 11.63
C LYS A 104 -7.22 32.11 12.72
N LYS A 105 -8.18 32.80 13.36
CA LYS A 105 -9.09 32.25 14.38
C LYS A 105 -10.48 31.88 13.83
N ALA A 106 -10.76 32.24 12.58
CA ALA A 106 -12.04 31.96 11.96
C ALA A 106 -12.04 30.54 11.37
N LEU A 107 -13.13 29.82 11.61
CA LEU A 107 -13.42 28.51 11.04
C LEU A 107 -14.85 28.58 10.48
N LEU A 108 -14.98 28.41 9.16
CA LEU A 108 -16.24 28.56 8.45
C LEU A 108 -16.57 27.25 7.73
N PRO A 109 -17.67 26.56 8.06
CA PRO A 109 -18.08 25.35 7.34
C PRO A 109 -18.56 25.69 5.93
N PHE A 110 -18.38 24.78 4.97
CA PHE A 110 -18.70 24.99 3.55
C PHE A 110 -20.18 25.36 3.33
N ASN A 111 -21.10 24.76 4.08
CA ASN A 111 -22.54 25.05 3.99
C ASN A 111 -22.92 26.49 4.43
N ALA A 112 -22.05 27.18 5.15
CA ALA A 112 -22.21 28.58 5.55
C ALA A 112 -21.54 29.56 4.57
N ILE A 113 -20.78 29.05 3.60
CA ILE A 113 -20.18 29.87 2.54
C ILE A 113 -21.28 30.23 1.54
N ARG A 114 -21.28 31.49 1.12
CA ARG A 114 -22.20 32.01 0.11
C ARG A 114 -21.43 32.45 -1.13
N PRO A 115 -22.03 32.43 -2.33
CA PRO A 115 -21.35 32.87 -3.55
C PRO A 115 -20.82 34.30 -3.44
N GLU A 116 -21.56 35.19 -2.78
CA GLU A 116 -21.20 36.60 -2.57
C GLU A 116 -19.95 36.81 -1.70
N TYR A 117 -19.50 35.78 -0.96
CA TYR A 117 -18.26 35.87 -0.19
C TYR A 117 -17.03 35.91 -1.10
N MET A 118 -17.14 35.52 -2.36
CA MET A 118 -16.03 35.54 -3.31
C MET A 118 -16.34 36.50 -4.46
N PHE A 119 -15.55 37.56 -4.59
CA PHE A 119 -15.71 38.52 -5.68
C PHE A 119 -14.37 38.94 -6.25
N LEU A 120 -14.42 39.40 -7.49
CA LEU A 120 -13.29 39.99 -8.18
C LEU A 120 -13.31 41.49 -7.94
N GLN A 121 -12.20 42.03 -7.44
CA GLN A 121 -11.99 43.45 -7.27
C GLN A 121 -11.02 43.94 -8.35
N PRO A 122 -11.45 44.77 -9.30
CA PRO A 122 -10.56 45.37 -10.29
C PRO A 122 -9.65 46.41 -9.63
N GLY A 123 -8.39 46.44 -10.04
CA GLY A 123 -7.37 47.41 -9.67
C GLY A 123 -6.67 47.99 -10.90
N ASP A 124 -5.58 48.71 -10.69
CA ASP A 124 -4.82 49.34 -11.77
C ASP A 124 -3.92 48.30 -12.48
N GLY A 125 -4.39 47.76 -13.60
CA GLY A 125 -3.71 46.71 -14.38
C GLY A 125 -3.85 45.27 -13.84
N GLU A 126 -4.49 45.09 -12.70
CA GLU A 126 -4.65 43.80 -12.00
C GLU A 126 -6.11 43.55 -11.56
N ILE A 127 -6.44 42.28 -11.34
CA ILE A 127 -7.73 41.81 -10.82
C ILE A 127 -7.46 40.91 -9.61
N LYS A 128 -8.10 41.21 -8.48
CA LYS A 128 -7.90 40.48 -7.23
C LYS A 128 -9.11 39.62 -6.89
N LEU A 129 -8.90 38.34 -6.63
CA LEU A 129 -9.92 37.45 -6.08
C LEU A 129 -9.89 37.56 -4.56
N ILE A 130 -10.98 38.02 -3.96
CA ILE A 130 -11.07 38.26 -2.50
C ILE A 130 -12.16 37.38 -1.90
N PHE A 131 -11.84 36.75 -0.76
CA PHE A 131 -12.80 36.11 0.12
C PHE A 131 -13.16 37.05 1.27
N ARG A 132 -14.43 37.46 1.36
CA ARG A 132 -14.97 38.30 2.43
C ARG A 132 -16.31 37.73 2.94
N GLY A 133 -16.28 37.13 4.12
CA GLY A 133 -17.45 36.54 4.75
C GLY A 133 -17.09 35.72 5.97
N GLY A 134 -18.03 35.52 6.90
CA GLY A 134 -17.82 34.68 8.08
C GLY A 134 -16.63 35.10 8.97
N GLY A 135 -16.34 36.40 9.05
CA GLY A 135 -15.19 36.94 9.80
C GLY A 135 -13.84 36.81 9.10
N ILE A 136 -13.81 36.36 7.83
CA ILE A 136 -12.63 36.25 6.99
C ILE A 136 -12.63 37.40 5.99
N ASN A 137 -11.50 38.08 5.82
CA ASN A 137 -11.24 39.04 4.75
C ASN A 137 -9.82 38.80 4.24
N LYS A 138 -9.69 38.15 3.10
CA LYS A 138 -8.41 37.67 2.57
C LYS A 138 -8.40 37.71 1.05
N GLU A 139 -7.37 38.33 0.48
CA GLU A 139 -7.00 38.17 -0.92
C GLU A 139 -6.52 36.73 -1.14
N LEU A 140 -7.18 36.02 -2.05
CA LEU A 140 -6.90 34.63 -2.40
C LEU A 140 -5.88 34.53 -3.54
N ALA A 141 -5.99 35.40 -4.55
CA ALA A 141 -5.11 35.41 -5.71
C ALA A 141 -5.16 36.74 -6.44
N THR A 142 -4.08 37.05 -7.17
CA THR A 142 -4.00 38.21 -8.06
C THR A 142 -3.75 37.78 -9.50
N PHE A 143 -4.44 38.42 -10.44
CA PHE A 143 -4.38 38.16 -11.88
C PHE A 143 -4.06 39.45 -12.63
N ARG A 144 -3.46 39.34 -13.82
CA ARG A 144 -3.38 40.49 -14.73
C ARG A 144 -4.75 40.78 -15.33
N GLN A 145 -4.99 42.01 -15.79
CA GLN A 145 -6.27 42.36 -16.41
C GLN A 145 -6.60 41.48 -17.64
N ARG A 146 -5.59 41.07 -18.42
CA ARG A 146 -5.75 40.11 -19.54
C ARG A 146 -6.13 38.68 -19.11
N GLU A 147 -6.01 38.35 -17.82
CA GLU A 147 -6.26 37.03 -17.23
C GLU A 147 -7.65 36.95 -16.55
N GLU A 148 -8.54 37.92 -16.82
CA GLU A 148 -9.88 38.01 -16.22
C GLU A 148 -10.70 36.71 -16.36
N ALA A 149 -10.62 36.05 -17.51
CA ALA A 149 -11.29 34.78 -17.75
C ALA A 149 -10.82 33.68 -16.78
N ALA A 150 -9.52 33.62 -16.48
CA ALA A 150 -8.96 32.68 -15.52
C ALA A 150 -9.40 33.02 -14.09
N ALA A 151 -9.46 34.31 -13.74
CA ALA A 151 -9.95 34.76 -12.44
C ALA A 151 -11.43 34.39 -12.20
N LEU A 152 -12.29 34.57 -13.21
CA LEU A 152 -13.69 34.17 -13.19
C LEU A 152 -13.85 32.65 -13.07
N ARG A 153 -13.06 31.89 -13.82
CA ARG A 153 -13.05 30.43 -13.76
C ARG A 153 -12.59 29.92 -12.40
N LEU A 154 -11.54 30.51 -11.83
CA LEU A 154 -11.04 30.14 -10.51
C LEU A 154 -12.11 30.38 -9.43
N ARG A 155 -12.80 31.54 -9.46
CA ARG A 155 -13.92 31.83 -8.56
C ARG A 155 -15.02 30.78 -8.66
N GLN A 156 -15.39 30.38 -9.88
CA GLN A 156 -16.39 29.35 -10.12
C GLN A 156 -15.96 28.00 -9.54
N LEU A 157 -14.72 27.56 -9.79
CA LEU A 157 -14.19 26.31 -9.27
C LEU A 157 -14.16 26.27 -7.74
N PHE A 158 -13.81 27.38 -7.07
CA PHE A 158 -13.92 27.47 -5.61
C PHE A 158 -15.36 27.32 -5.13
N TRP A 159 -16.32 27.93 -5.82
CA TRP A 159 -17.73 27.77 -5.46
C TRP A 159 -18.22 26.34 -5.66
N GLU A 160 -17.87 25.70 -6.78
CA GLU A 160 -18.16 24.28 -7.05
C GLU A 160 -17.55 23.39 -5.95
N LEU A 161 -16.28 23.64 -5.58
CA LEU A 161 -15.60 22.93 -4.51
C LEU A 161 -16.32 23.04 -3.15
N PHE A 162 -16.82 24.23 -2.80
CA PHE A 162 -17.52 24.45 -1.53
C PHE A 162 -18.96 23.91 -1.55
N SER A 163 -19.65 23.96 -2.70
CA SER A 163 -21.05 23.57 -2.81
C SER A 163 -21.25 22.07 -3.06
N ALA A 164 -20.32 21.43 -3.76
CA ALA A 164 -20.35 20.02 -4.11
C ALA A 164 -18.92 19.46 -4.17
N THR A 165 -18.31 19.27 -2.99
CA THR A 165 -16.94 18.75 -2.88
C THR A 165 -16.83 17.34 -3.47
N ASP A 166 -15.99 17.17 -4.47
CA ASP A 166 -15.67 15.87 -5.07
C ASP A 166 -14.67 15.11 -4.19
N VAL A 167 -15.18 14.39 -3.18
CA VAL A 167 -14.38 13.56 -2.25
C VAL A 167 -13.58 12.49 -3.00
N ARG A 168 -14.15 11.90 -4.06
CA ARG A 168 -13.43 10.89 -4.87
C ARG A 168 -12.29 11.54 -5.64
N GLY A 169 -12.53 12.69 -6.27
CA GLY A 169 -11.49 13.46 -6.96
C GLY A 169 -10.34 13.88 -6.04
N ILE A 170 -10.60 14.13 -4.76
CA ILE A 170 -9.56 14.35 -3.74
C ILE A 170 -8.75 13.08 -3.49
N GLY A 171 -9.44 11.95 -3.37
CA GLY A 171 -8.82 10.63 -3.19
C GLY A 171 -7.90 10.25 -4.35
N THR A 172 -8.31 10.56 -5.59
CA THR A 172 -7.58 10.22 -6.82
C THR A 172 -6.63 11.30 -7.32
N TYR A 173 -6.46 12.41 -6.59
CA TYR A 173 -5.63 13.51 -7.05
C TYR A 173 -4.19 13.05 -7.37
N GLY A 174 -3.72 13.37 -8.58
CA GLY A 174 -2.39 13.00 -9.07
C GLY A 174 -2.28 11.55 -9.57
N SER A 175 -3.36 10.78 -9.54
CA SER A 175 -3.42 9.42 -10.08
C SER A 175 -3.96 9.42 -11.50
N THR A 176 -3.38 8.57 -12.36
CA THR A 176 -3.87 8.29 -13.71
C THR A 176 -4.72 7.01 -13.78
N LEU A 177 -4.88 6.30 -12.66
CA LEU A 177 -5.58 5.03 -12.63
C LEU A 177 -7.08 5.21 -12.91
N THR A 178 -7.62 4.32 -13.72
CA THR A 178 -9.05 4.20 -13.97
C THR A 178 -9.79 3.62 -12.76
N PRO A 179 -11.13 3.75 -12.68
CA PRO A 179 -11.90 3.11 -11.62
C PRO A 179 -11.67 1.58 -11.51
N THR A 180 -11.57 0.86 -12.63
CA THR A 180 -11.28 -0.58 -12.59
C THR A 180 -9.86 -0.85 -12.09
N GLN A 181 -8.87 -0.07 -12.52
CA GLN A 181 -7.49 -0.23 -12.03
C GLN A 181 -7.38 0.06 -10.52
N TRP A 182 -8.04 1.10 -10.02
CA TRP A 182 -8.15 1.36 -8.57
C TRP A 182 -8.77 0.19 -7.82
N TRP A 183 -9.85 -0.41 -8.37
CA TRP A 183 -10.45 -1.60 -7.77
C TRP A 183 -9.45 -2.77 -7.72
N ILE A 184 -8.74 -3.03 -8.82
CA ILE A 184 -7.71 -4.08 -8.86
C ILE A 184 -6.60 -3.81 -7.83
N MET A 185 -6.11 -2.58 -7.71
CA MET A 185 -5.12 -2.19 -6.70
C MET A 185 -5.60 -2.47 -5.27
N GLY A 186 -6.91 -2.32 -5.02
CA GLY A 186 -7.54 -2.57 -3.74
C GLY A 186 -7.42 -4.01 -3.24
N THR A 187 -7.32 -5.00 -4.13
CA THR A 187 -7.30 -6.42 -3.74
C THR A 187 -5.98 -6.82 -3.05
N PHE A 188 -4.87 -6.18 -3.42
CA PHE A 188 -3.54 -6.44 -2.86
C PHE A 188 -3.00 -5.26 -2.06
N ALA A 189 -3.83 -4.25 -1.79
CA ALA A 189 -3.44 -3.02 -1.11
C ALA A 189 -2.82 -3.25 0.27
N VAL A 190 -3.31 -4.23 1.06
CA VAL A 190 -2.72 -4.57 2.36
C VAL A 190 -1.26 -5.00 2.19
N PHE A 191 -0.98 -5.84 1.19
CA PHE A 191 0.38 -6.30 0.93
C PHE A 191 1.27 -5.20 0.36
N ALA A 192 0.73 -4.37 -0.53
CA ALA A 192 1.42 -3.22 -1.09
C ALA A 192 1.82 -2.22 0.01
N GLU A 193 0.90 -1.86 0.90
CA GLU A 193 1.13 -0.93 2.02
C GLU A 193 2.24 -1.44 2.95
N VAL A 194 2.21 -2.72 3.34
CA VAL A 194 3.25 -3.32 4.20
C VAL A 194 4.63 -3.30 3.53
N ASN A 195 4.68 -3.37 2.20
CA ASN A 195 5.92 -3.29 1.42
C ASN A 195 6.28 -1.85 1.00
N GLY A 196 5.58 -0.83 1.52
CA GLY A 196 5.83 0.57 1.22
C GLY A 196 5.57 0.96 -0.25
N GLN A 197 4.69 0.22 -0.93
CA GLN A 197 4.36 0.46 -2.32
C GLN A 197 3.21 1.47 -2.42
N PRO A 198 3.30 2.45 -3.35
CA PRO A 198 2.22 3.42 -3.53
C PRO A 198 0.94 2.73 -4.01
N LEU A 199 -0.21 3.23 -3.57
CA LEU A 199 -1.53 2.68 -3.91
C LEU A 199 -2.23 3.44 -5.03
N ASP A 200 -1.70 4.60 -5.42
CA ASP A 200 -2.27 5.54 -6.38
C ASP A 200 -1.66 5.46 -7.78
N ARG A 201 -0.70 4.56 -7.99
CA ARG A 201 -0.05 4.30 -9.28
C ARG A 201 0.49 2.88 -9.34
N PHE A 202 0.62 2.33 -10.55
CA PHE A 202 1.18 0.99 -10.74
C PHE A 202 2.71 0.96 -10.60
N SER A 203 3.39 1.92 -11.22
CA SER A 203 4.83 2.17 -11.12
C SER A 203 5.12 3.67 -11.06
N SER A 204 6.37 4.06 -10.80
CA SER A 204 6.78 5.47 -10.80
C SER A 204 6.65 6.13 -12.19
N ASP A 205 6.19 7.37 -12.23
CA ASP A 205 6.12 8.17 -13.46
C ASP A 205 7.47 8.74 -13.90
N THR A 206 8.41 8.89 -12.95
CA THR A 206 9.77 9.40 -13.23
C THR A 206 10.72 8.28 -13.65
N SER A 207 11.67 8.59 -14.53
CA SER A 207 12.72 7.64 -14.96
C SER A 207 13.57 7.14 -13.79
N ALA A 208 13.98 8.05 -12.89
CA ALA A 208 14.75 7.70 -11.70
C ALA A 208 13.96 6.79 -10.75
N GLY A 209 12.69 7.09 -10.52
CA GLY A 209 11.83 6.23 -9.70
C GLY A 209 11.57 4.87 -10.34
N ARG A 210 11.40 4.78 -11.67
CA ARG A 210 11.29 3.47 -12.35
C ARG A 210 12.55 2.63 -12.20
N ALA A 211 13.73 3.24 -12.26
CA ALA A 211 14.99 2.54 -12.01
C ALA A 211 15.06 2.00 -10.56
N LEU A 212 14.59 2.78 -9.58
CA LEU A 212 14.52 2.35 -8.19
C LEU A 212 13.49 1.22 -7.98
N ASP A 213 12.31 1.34 -8.59
CA ASP A 213 11.28 0.30 -8.59
C ASP A 213 11.86 -1.01 -9.15
N GLN A 214 12.59 -0.93 -10.27
CA GLN A 214 13.20 -2.10 -10.92
C GLN A 214 14.21 -2.81 -10.02
N VAL A 215 15.12 -2.07 -9.39
CA VAL A 215 16.09 -2.65 -8.46
C VAL A 215 15.39 -3.28 -7.26
N THR A 216 14.40 -2.58 -6.71
CA THR A 216 13.65 -3.05 -5.53
C THR A 216 12.85 -4.32 -5.83
N ALA A 217 12.14 -4.33 -6.96
CA ALA A 217 11.34 -5.47 -7.41
C ALA A 217 12.23 -6.70 -7.67
N LYS A 218 13.32 -6.56 -8.43
CA LYS A 218 14.26 -7.66 -8.70
C LYS A 218 14.85 -8.24 -7.41
N ARG A 219 15.21 -7.39 -6.45
CA ARG A 219 15.71 -7.83 -5.14
C ARG A 219 14.67 -8.64 -4.38
N ILE A 220 13.43 -8.15 -4.27
CA ILE A 220 12.34 -8.85 -3.57
C ILE A 220 12.01 -10.17 -4.25
N LEU A 221 11.93 -10.18 -5.58
CA LEU A 221 11.66 -11.39 -6.36
C LEU A 221 12.75 -12.44 -6.17
N ALA A 222 14.03 -12.06 -6.20
CA ALA A 222 15.13 -12.99 -5.96
C ALA A 222 15.14 -13.50 -4.50
N SER A 223 15.01 -12.60 -3.51
CA SER A 223 15.20 -12.97 -2.09
C SER A 223 14.00 -13.69 -1.47
N ALA A 224 12.78 -13.29 -1.81
CA ALA A 224 11.55 -13.78 -1.17
C ALA A 224 10.77 -14.78 -2.04
N TRP A 225 11.03 -14.81 -3.34
CA TRP A 225 10.32 -15.67 -4.29
C TRP A 225 11.25 -16.55 -5.13
N SER A 226 12.56 -16.51 -4.88
CA SER A 226 13.58 -17.25 -5.62
C SER A 226 13.41 -17.14 -7.14
N THR A 227 13.08 -15.93 -7.60
CA THR A 227 12.68 -15.64 -8.97
C THR A 227 13.61 -14.59 -9.58
N GLU A 228 14.27 -14.95 -10.68
CA GLU A 228 15.18 -14.06 -11.43
C GLU A 228 14.74 -13.84 -12.88
N THR A 229 13.75 -14.59 -13.35
CA THR A 229 13.24 -14.51 -14.73
C THR A 229 11.72 -14.37 -14.79
N ALA A 230 11.23 -13.89 -15.93
CA ALA A 230 9.81 -13.75 -16.21
C ALA A 230 9.05 -15.09 -16.14
N ASP A 231 9.64 -16.17 -16.68
CA ASP A 231 9.04 -17.50 -16.69
C ASP A 231 8.90 -18.08 -15.28
N GLN A 232 9.92 -17.92 -14.43
CA GLN A 232 9.86 -18.32 -13.03
C GLN A 232 8.77 -17.54 -12.27
N LEU A 233 8.63 -16.24 -12.56
CA LEU A 233 7.58 -15.42 -11.95
C LEU A 233 6.20 -15.91 -12.36
N LEU A 234 5.98 -16.19 -13.65
CA LEU A 234 4.71 -16.70 -14.15
C LEU A 234 4.37 -18.06 -13.54
N ALA A 235 5.34 -18.97 -13.41
CA ALA A 235 5.15 -20.25 -12.72
C ALA A 235 4.70 -20.06 -11.26
N ASN A 236 5.30 -19.11 -10.54
CA ASN A 236 4.89 -18.77 -9.18
C ASN A 236 3.47 -18.19 -9.12
N VAL A 237 3.12 -17.32 -10.06
CA VAL A 237 1.76 -16.77 -10.19
C VAL A 237 0.74 -17.87 -10.46
N GLU A 238 1.02 -18.75 -11.42
CA GLU A 238 0.14 -19.87 -11.76
C GLU A 238 -0.06 -20.83 -10.57
N SER A 239 1.01 -21.12 -9.82
CA SER A 239 0.95 -21.92 -8.60
C SER A 239 0.01 -21.29 -7.56
N LEU A 240 0.13 -19.98 -7.29
CA LEU A 240 -0.75 -19.25 -6.37
C LEU A 240 -2.23 -19.27 -6.82
N ILE A 241 -2.46 -19.11 -8.12
CA ILE A 241 -3.82 -19.07 -8.68
C ILE A 241 -4.47 -20.46 -8.67
N ALA A 242 -3.72 -21.53 -8.94
CA ALA A 242 -4.26 -22.90 -8.97
C ALA A 242 -4.63 -23.39 -7.57
N GLY A 243 -3.73 -23.23 -6.61
CA GLY A 243 -3.91 -23.69 -5.23
C GLY A 243 -3.16 -22.83 -4.24
N GLY A 244 -1.89 -22.56 -4.51
CA GLY A 244 -1.05 -21.78 -3.60
C GLY A 244 -1.06 -22.36 -2.19
N HIS A 245 -1.01 -21.49 -1.19
CA HIS A 245 -0.89 -21.90 0.21
C HIS A 245 -2.20 -22.46 0.79
N ARG A 246 -3.35 -22.22 0.15
CA ARG A 246 -4.62 -22.75 0.67
C ARG A 246 -4.71 -24.28 0.58
N GLU A 247 -3.89 -24.90 -0.27
CA GLU A 247 -3.72 -26.37 -0.26
C GLU A 247 -3.06 -26.86 1.03
N ASP A 248 -2.10 -26.12 1.59
CA ASP A 248 -1.52 -26.47 2.88
C ASP A 248 -2.53 -26.27 4.01
N PHE A 249 -3.34 -25.22 3.95
CA PHE A 249 -4.37 -24.96 4.97
C PHE A 249 -5.40 -26.09 5.02
N LEU A 250 -5.75 -26.65 3.85
CA LEU A 250 -6.58 -27.85 3.74
C LEU A 250 -6.00 -29.04 4.49
N ARG A 251 -4.70 -29.27 4.31
CA ARG A 251 -4.01 -30.41 4.91
C ARG A 251 -3.97 -30.26 6.42
N SER A 252 -3.64 -29.06 6.92
CA SER A 252 -3.67 -28.78 8.35
C SER A 252 -5.08 -28.87 8.93
N SER A 253 -6.12 -28.47 8.17
CA SER A 253 -7.54 -28.63 8.56
C SER A 253 -7.92 -30.11 8.68
N ALA A 254 -7.52 -30.94 7.73
CA ALA A 254 -7.76 -32.39 7.77
C ALA A 254 -7.12 -33.03 9.01
N VAL A 255 -5.90 -32.64 9.35
CA VAL A 255 -5.24 -33.05 10.60
C VAL A 255 -5.99 -32.51 11.83
N ALA A 256 -6.42 -31.24 11.81
CA ALA A 256 -7.17 -30.64 12.92
C ALA A 256 -8.51 -31.32 13.18
N ALA A 257 -9.11 -31.95 12.17
CA ALA A 257 -10.36 -32.72 12.28
C ALA A 257 -10.16 -34.15 12.85
N LEU A 258 -8.92 -34.64 12.98
CA LEU A 258 -8.65 -35.95 13.57
C LEU A 258 -9.08 -36.00 15.06
N PRO A 259 -9.38 -37.21 15.60
CA PRO A 259 -9.55 -37.40 17.04
C PRO A 259 -8.33 -36.92 17.83
N PRO A 260 -8.50 -36.43 19.07
CA PRO A 260 -7.40 -35.88 19.87
C PRO A 260 -6.16 -36.78 19.94
N GLU A 261 -6.35 -38.09 20.18
CA GLU A 261 -5.25 -39.06 20.26
C GLU A 261 -4.43 -39.15 18.96
N ALA A 262 -5.12 -39.12 17.81
CA ALA A 262 -4.50 -39.17 16.49
C ALA A 262 -3.79 -37.86 16.13
N ARG A 263 -4.31 -36.71 16.58
CA ARG A 263 -3.62 -35.41 16.46
C ARG A 263 -2.37 -35.36 17.32
N ASP A 264 -2.43 -35.84 18.55
CA ASP A 264 -1.28 -35.88 19.45
C ASP A 264 -0.19 -36.82 18.90
N GLU A 265 -0.60 -37.94 18.28
CA GLU A 265 0.32 -38.82 17.55
C GLU A 265 0.96 -38.10 16.36
N HIS A 266 0.17 -37.42 15.53
CA HIS A 266 0.69 -36.62 14.40
C HIS A 266 1.71 -35.58 14.89
N ALA A 267 1.39 -34.86 15.98
CA ALA A 267 2.26 -33.84 16.54
C ALA A 267 3.60 -34.41 17.03
N ARG A 268 3.56 -35.54 17.76
CA ARG A 268 4.78 -36.23 18.21
C ARG A 268 5.63 -36.71 17.04
N LEU A 269 5.02 -37.32 16.03
CA LEU A 269 5.74 -37.83 14.87
C LEU A 269 6.37 -36.71 14.04
N LEU A 270 5.62 -35.63 13.79
CA LEU A 270 6.11 -34.50 13.01
C LEU A 270 7.30 -33.81 13.70
N HIS A 271 7.19 -33.58 15.01
CA HIS A 271 8.29 -33.04 15.82
C HIS A 271 9.50 -33.98 15.81
N TRP A 272 9.29 -35.28 16.06
CA TRP A 272 10.38 -36.26 16.10
C TRP A 272 11.10 -36.38 14.75
N VAL A 273 10.36 -36.41 13.62
CA VAL A 273 10.98 -36.41 12.27
C VAL A 273 11.86 -35.17 12.09
N ALA A 274 11.36 -33.99 12.46
CA ALA A 274 12.14 -32.76 12.36
C ALA A 274 13.43 -32.80 13.20
N GLU A 275 13.37 -33.35 14.43
CA GLU A 275 14.56 -33.55 15.27
C GLU A 275 15.57 -34.52 14.65
N GLN A 276 15.09 -35.62 14.05
CA GLN A 276 15.98 -36.57 13.36
C GLN A 276 16.68 -35.92 12.16
N LEU A 277 15.96 -35.14 11.35
CA LEU A 277 16.53 -34.41 10.22
C LEU A 277 17.56 -33.38 10.69
N ALA A 278 17.26 -32.65 11.76
CA ALA A 278 18.20 -31.71 12.39
C ALA A 278 19.46 -32.41 12.94
N ALA A 279 19.33 -33.65 13.42
CA ALA A 279 20.43 -34.50 13.85
C ALA A 279 21.21 -35.16 12.68
N GLY A 280 20.83 -34.88 11.43
CA GLY A 280 21.52 -35.37 10.22
C GLY A 280 20.98 -36.68 9.64
N ALA A 281 19.83 -37.17 10.12
CA ALA A 281 19.17 -38.32 9.51
C ALA A 281 18.75 -38.02 8.06
N ARG A 282 18.60 -39.09 7.26
CA ARG A 282 18.14 -39.01 5.87
C ARG A 282 17.00 -39.99 5.64
N PHE A 283 16.04 -39.60 4.83
CA PHE A 283 15.00 -40.51 4.35
C PHE A 283 15.59 -41.63 3.49
N GLY A 284 14.94 -42.79 3.49
CA GLY A 284 15.35 -43.99 2.76
C GLY A 284 16.04 -45.05 3.62
N THR A 285 16.30 -44.76 4.91
CA THR A 285 16.81 -45.75 5.86
C THR A 285 16.29 -45.51 7.28
N GLY A 286 15.92 -46.60 7.98
CA GLY A 286 15.78 -46.60 9.43
C GLY A 286 14.42 -46.15 9.98
N PRO A 287 14.34 -45.81 11.28
CA PRO A 287 13.07 -45.50 11.96
C PRO A 287 12.34 -44.27 11.40
N ILE A 288 13.06 -43.37 10.72
CA ILE A 288 12.48 -42.14 10.14
C ILE A 288 11.43 -42.44 9.07
N ASP A 289 11.64 -43.47 8.26
CA ASP A 289 10.70 -43.84 7.21
C ASP A 289 9.42 -44.46 7.79
N THR A 290 9.52 -45.18 8.91
CA THR A 290 8.35 -45.71 9.63
C THR A 290 7.51 -44.57 10.19
N ALA A 291 8.14 -43.58 10.81
CA ALA A 291 7.44 -42.38 11.29
C ALA A 291 6.79 -41.60 10.14
N MET A 292 7.50 -41.43 9.02
CA MET A 292 6.96 -40.74 7.83
C MET A 292 5.74 -41.44 7.24
N ARG A 293 5.77 -42.77 7.07
CA ARG A 293 4.58 -43.50 6.58
C ARG A 293 3.39 -43.33 7.52
N ARG A 294 3.62 -43.35 8.85
CA ARG A 294 2.56 -43.11 9.83
C ARG A 294 2.04 -41.67 9.78
N LEU A 295 2.93 -40.70 9.60
CA LEU A 295 2.57 -39.29 9.44
C LEU A 295 1.71 -39.07 8.19
N LEU A 296 2.06 -39.68 7.06
CA LEU A 296 1.27 -39.62 5.83
C LEU A 296 -0.11 -40.27 5.98
N LEU A 297 -0.22 -41.35 6.76
CA LEU A 297 -1.51 -41.97 7.09
C LEU A 297 -2.42 -41.03 7.87
N LEU A 298 -1.87 -40.33 8.87
CA LEU A 298 -2.61 -39.37 9.69
C LEU A 298 -2.95 -38.12 8.88
N ARG A 299 -2.00 -37.56 8.13
CA ARG A 299 -2.13 -36.31 7.38
C ARG A 299 -3.18 -36.37 6.27
N HIS A 300 -3.30 -37.51 5.57
CA HIS A 300 -4.18 -37.64 4.40
C HIS A 300 -5.40 -38.53 4.63
N GLY A 301 -5.60 -39.05 5.85
CA GLY A 301 -6.76 -39.86 6.22
C GLY A 301 -7.02 -41.01 5.24
N ALA A 302 -8.18 -40.99 4.57
CA ALA A 302 -8.59 -42.02 3.60
C ALA A 302 -7.58 -42.22 2.45
N HIS A 303 -6.84 -41.17 2.07
CA HIS A 303 -5.82 -41.23 1.02
C HIS A 303 -4.42 -41.55 1.55
N GLY A 304 -4.24 -41.70 2.87
CA GLY A 304 -2.94 -41.88 3.51
C GLY A 304 -2.14 -43.08 3.01
N ARG A 305 -2.80 -44.21 2.71
CA ARG A 305 -2.12 -45.38 2.13
C ARG A 305 -1.50 -45.08 0.76
N ARG A 306 -2.22 -44.33 -0.07
CA ARG A 306 -1.73 -43.90 -1.40
C ARG A 306 -0.50 -43.01 -1.26
N HIS A 307 -0.51 -42.10 -0.28
CA HIS A 307 0.63 -41.20 -0.01
C HIS A 307 1.84 -41.95 0.55
N ALA A 308 1.64 -42.93 1.44
CA ALA A 308 2.71 -43.79 1.94
C ALA A 308 3.36 -44.62 0.82
N MET A 309 2.57 -45.15 -0.12
CA MET A 309 3.09 -45.85 -1.31
C MET A 309 3.85 -44.90 -2.24
N ALA A 310 3.34 -43.68 -2.44
CA ALA A 310 4.03 -42.65 -3.23
C ALA A 310 5.35 -42.23 -2.60
N TYR A 311 5.44 -42.18 -1.27
CA TYR A 311 6.69 -41.97 -0.53
C TYR A 311 7.72 -43.07 -0.80
N ASP A 312 7.31 -44.34 -0.72
CA ASP A 312 8.20 -45.46 -1.04
C ASP A 312 8.69 -45.40 -2.50
N ALA A 313 7.80 -45.07 -3.44
CA ALA A 313 8.15 -44.89 -4.84
C ALA A 313 9.10 -43.70 -5.06
N PHE A 314 8.90 -42.58 -4.35
CA PHE A 314 9.76 -41.41 -4.42
C PHE A 314 11.17 -41.74 -3.92
N LEU A 315 11.30 -42.49 -2.83
CA LEU A 315 12.58 -42.96 -2.30
C LEU A 315 13.26 -43.95 -3.26
N ALA A 316 12.49 -44.75 -3.98
CA ALA A 316 12.99 -45.64 -5.04
C ALA A 316 13.43 -44.89 -6.33
N GLY A 317 13.33 -43.56 -6.37
CA GLY A 317 13.78 -42.73 -7.47
C GLY A 317 12.69 -42.30 -8.44
N LEU A 318 11.42 -42.68 -8.22
CA LEU A 318 10.32 -42.20 -9.04
C LEU A 318 10.13 -40.69 -8.84
N ARG A 319 9.91 -39.96 -9.92
CA ARG A 319 9.67 -38.51 -9.91
C ARG A 319 8.36 -38.18 -10.60
N PRO A 320 7.72 -37.04 -10.24
CA PRO A 320 6.55 -36.54 -10.95
C PRO A 320 6.82 -36.42 -12.46
N SER A 321 5.88 -36.86 -13.27
CA SER A 321 5.93 -36.80 -14.74
C SER A 321 4.52 -36.56 -15.28
N PRO A 322 4.35 -35.74 -16.34
CA PRO A 322 3.04 -35.46 -16.94
C PRO A 322 2.27 -36.71 -17.36
N ASP A 323 2.98 -37.79 -17.72
CA ASP A 323 2.39 -39.02 -18.23
C ASP A 323 1.95 -40.00 -17.13
N ASN A 324 2.18 -39.68 -15.86
CA ASN A 324 1.87 -40.54 -14.73
C ASN A 324 0.63 -40.03 -13.95
N PRO A 325 -0.48 -40.79 -13.86
CA PRO A 325 -1.66 -40.40 -13.09
C PRO A 325 -1.41 -40.29 -11.57
N GLU A 326 -0.34 -40.90 -11.04
CA GLU A 326 0.09 -40.75 -9.64
C GLU A 326 0.99 -39.53 -9.41
N SER A 327 1.35 -38.80 -10.48
CA SER A 327 2.25 -37.64 -10.42
C SER A 327 1.83 -36.57 -9.42
N PRO A 328 0.52 -36.23 -9.24
CA PRO A 328 0.11 -35.24 -8.23
C PRO A 328 0.46 -35.68 -6.80
N VAL A 329 0.20 -36.94 -6.44
CA VAL A 329 0.49 -37.48 -5.10
C VAL A 329 2.00 -37.57 -4.88
N LEU A 330 2.76 -37.98 -5.90
CA LEU A 330 4.22 -37.98 -5.88
C LEU A 330 4.81 -36.57 -5.70
N ALA A 331 4.26 -35.58 -6.40
CA ALA A 331 4.72 -34.19 -6.30
C ALA A 331 4.47 -33.63 -4.91
N GLU A 332 3.28 -33.92 -4.35
CA GLU A 332 2.91 -33.51 -3.00
C GLU A 332 3.81 -34.13 -1.93
N VAL A 333 4.06 -35.44 -2.01
CA VAL A 333 5.01 -36.09 -1.10
C VAL A 333 6.40 -35.48 -1.24
N GLY A 334 6.88 -35.28 -2.47
CA GLY A 334 8.16 -34.62 -2.72
C GLY A 334 8.25 -33.23 -2.09
N HIS A 335 7.18 -32.43 -2.21
CA HIS A 335 7.09 -31.10 -1.61
C HIS A 335 7.18 -31.14 -0.08
N LEU A 336 6.43 -32.04 0.57
CA LEU A 336 6.49 -32.21 2.01
C LEU A 336 7.90 -32.62 2.48
N LEU A 337 8.57 -33.52 1.76
CA LEU A 337 9.94 -33.91 2.10
C LEU A 337 10.91 -32.73 1.97
N VAL A 338 10.76 -31.91 0.92
CA VAL A 338 11.57 -30.69 0.77
C VAL A 338 11.30 -29.73 1.93
N GLN A 339 10.03 -29.42 2.25
CA GLN A 339 9.67 -28.56 3.38
C GLN A 339 10.32 -29.04 4.69
N LEU A 340 10.16 -30.33 5.03
CA LEU A 340 10.74 -30.92 6.23
C LEU A 340 12.29 -30.85 6.26
N SER A 341 12.95 -30.95 5.11
CA SER A 341 14.41 -30.92 5.02
C SER A 341 15.01 -29.52 4.92
N SER A 342 14.31 -28.56 4.30
CA SER A 342 14.84 -27.23 4.01
C SER A 342 14.39 -26.15 4.97
N ASP A 343 13.26 -26.35 5.65
CA ASP A 343 12.66 -25.39 6.58
C ASP A 343 12.65 -25.95 8.01
N PRO A 344 13.53 -25.46 8.91
CA PRO A 344 13.63 -25.94 10.27
C PRO A 344 12.41 -25.57 11.15
N ASP A 345 11.62 -24.58 10.74
CA ASP A 345 10.47 -24.08 11.48
C ASP A 345 9.13 -24.60 10.93
N PHE A 346 9.12 -25.21 9.74
CA PHE A 346 7.92 -25.81 9.12
C PHE A 346 7.07 -26.64 10.09
N TRP A 347 7.70 -27.52 10.88
CA TRP A 347 6.96 -28.37 11.81
C TRP A 347 6.24 -27.56 12.91
N LYS A 348 6.83 -26.48 13.41
CA LYS A 348 6.20 -25.60 14.41
C LYS A 348 5.04 -24.85 13.77
N GLU A 349 5.26 -24.32 12.58
CA GLU A 349 4.24 -23.59 11.83
C GLU A 349 3.03 -24.48 11.53
N GLU A 350 3.26 -25.72 11.11
CA GLU A 350 2.21 -26.69 10.84
C GLU A 350 1.43 -27.05 12.11
N LEU A 351 2.11 -27.33 13.24
CA LEU A 351 1.42 -27.66 14.48
C LEU A 351 0.61 -26.51 15.04
N ASN A 352 1.15 -25.29 14.99
CA ASN A 352 0.40 -24.11 15.38
C ASN A 352 -0.80 -23.87 14.45
N ARG A 353 -0.65 -24.10 13.14
CA ARG A 353 -1.76 -24.00 12.18
C ARG A 353 -2.85 -25.01 12.46
N VAL A 354 -2.47 -26.27 12.71
CA VAL A 354 -3.41 -27.31 13.16
C VAL A 354 -4.13 -26.87 14.43
N ALA A 355 -3.41 -26.34 15.43
CA ALA A 355 -4.00 -25.87 16.68
C ALA A 355 -5.02 -24.74 16.47
N MET A 356 -4.73 -23.78 15.58
CA MET A 356 -5.67 -22.69 15.21
C MET A 356 -6.95 -23.21 14.52
N LEU A 357 -6.87 -24.37 13.86
CA LEU A 357 -7.96 -24.98 13.11
C LEU A 357 -8.76 -26.00 13.95
N VAL A 358 -8.30 -26.38 15.14
CA VAL A 358 -9.05 -27.30 16.02
C VAL A 358 -10.41 -26.71 16.39
N GLY A 359 -11.47 -27.50 16.18
CA GLY A 359 -12.85 -27.09 16.48
C GLY A 359 -13.48 -26.19 15.42
N GLN A 360 -12.74 -25.81 14.39
CA GLN A 360 -13.28 -25.18 13.19
C GLN A 360 -13.86 -26.27 12.27
N PRO A 361 -15.00 -26.05 11.60
CA PRO A 361 -15.46 -26.89 10.49
C PRO A 361 -14.34 -27.26 9.51
N ALA A 362 -14.27 -28.54 9.10
CA ALA A 362 -13.21 -29.01 8.20
C ALA A 362 -13.21 -28.28 6.83
N ASP A 363 -14.37 -27.73 6.45
CA ASP A 363 -14.61 -26.96 5.24
C ASP A 363 -14.51 -25.44 5.43
N LEU A 364 -14.18 -24.95 6.64
CA LEU A 364 -14.10 -23.52 6.92
C LEU A 364 -13.08 -22.83 6.01
N GLY A 365 -13.62 -22.26 4.94
CA GLY A 365 -13.01 -21.16 4.24
C GLY A 365 -11.81 -21.50 3.36
N LEU A 366 -11.72 -22.74 2.87
CA LEU A 366 -10.79 -23.12 1.81
C LEU A 366 -10.78 -22.12 0.64
N ASN A 367 -11.99 -21.74 0.23
CA ASN A 367 -12.22 -20.77 -0.81
C ASN A 367 -12.13 -19.32 -0.26
N LYS A 368 -12.48 -19.11 1.01
CA LYS A 368 -12.45 -17.79 1.66
C LYS A 368 -11.03 -17.25 1.89
N HIS A 369 -10.01 -18.09 1.94
CA HIS A 369 -8.62 -17.64 2.01
C HIS A 369 -7.97 -17.44 0.63
N MET A 370 -8.73 -17.59 -0.48
CA MET A 370 -8.24 -17.35 -1.84
C MET A 370 -7.53 -16.01 -1.99
N ILE A 371 -7.97 -14.98 -1.27
CA ILE A 371 -7.38 -13.65 -1.33
C ILE A 371 -5.91 -13.65 -0.89
N TRP A 372 -5.51 -14.53 0.03
CA TRP A 372 -4.12 -14.63 0.47
C TRP A 372 -3.19 -14.93 -0.71
N ASP A 373 -3.58 -15.85 -1.59
CA ASP A 373 -2.80 -16.21 -2.76
C ASP A 373 -3.02 -15.23 -3.92
N TYR A 374 -4.27 -14.85 -4.19
CA TYR A 374 -4.61 -13.98 -5.32
C TYR A 374 -4.01 -12.58 -5.18
N ALA A 375 -4.03 -12.00 -3.97
CA ALA A 375 -3.40 -10.70 -3.72
C ALA A 375 -1.88 -10.76 -3.97
N ARG A 376 -1.22 -11.87 -3.61
CA ARG A 376 0.21 -12.07 -3.87
C ARG A 376 0.47 -12.28 -5.36
N ALA A 377 -0.38 -13.01 -6.07
CA ALA A 377 -0.30 -13.18 -7.51
C ALA A 377 -0.41 -11.84 -8.26
N MET A 378 -1.36 -10.98 -7.86
CA MET A 378 -1.48 -9.62 -8.41
C MET A 378 -0.26 -8.76 -8.10
N MET A 379 0.28 -8.86 -6.88
CA MET A 379 1.52 -8.15 -6.52
C MET A 379 2.73 -8.65 -7.33
N LEU A 380 2.81 -9.95 -7.64
CA LEU A 380 3.84 -10.51 -8.53
C LEU A 380 3.72 -9.95 -9.95
N TYR A 381 2.51 -9.77 -10.49
CA TYR A 381 2.35 -9.06 -11.77
C TYR A 381 2.90 -7.64 -11.70
N ARG A 382 2.59 -6.90 -10.63
CA ARG A 382 3.14 -5.55 -10.42
C ARG A 382 4.65 -5.53 -10.33
N TRP A 383 5.25 -6.42 -9.54
CA TRP A 383 6.71 -6.53 -9.45
C TRP A 383 7.35 -7.00 -10.77
N GLY A 384 6.69 -7.86 -11.53
CA GLY A 384 7.14 -8.25 -12.87
C GLY A 384 7.17 -7.07 -13.84
N HIS A 385 6.17 -6.19 -13.80
CA HIS A 385 6.21 -4.93 -14.53
C HIS A 385 7.35 -4.01 -14.07
N GLN A 386 7.48 -3.79 -12.76
CA GLN A 386 8.55 -2.97 -12.19
C GLN A 386 9.95 -3.52 -12.52
N ALA A 387 10.11 -4.85 -12.56
CA ALA A 387 11.35 -5.52 -12.97
C ALA A 387 11.68 -5.30 -14.47
N GLY A 388 10.74 -4.80 -15.27
CA GLY A 388 10.85 -4.60 -16.71
C GLY A 388 10.56 -5.85 -17.53
N TRP A 389 9.87 -6.85 -16.95
CA TRP A 389 9.54 -8.10 -17.64
C TRP A 389 8.18 -8.05 -18.34
N PHE A 390 7.24 -7.26 -17.83
CA PHE A 390 5.90 -7.13 -18.39
C PHE A 390 5.54 -5.68 -18.70
N THR A 391 4.70 -5.48 -19.72
CA THR A 391 4.03 -4.19 -19.91
C THR A 391 2.94 -4.02 -18.86
N GLU A 392 2.63 -2.76 -18.54
CA GLU A 392 1.56 -2.45 -17.60
C GLU A 392 0.19 -2.97 -18.10
N GLU A 393 -0.10 -2.80 -19.40
CA GLU A 393 -1.33 -3.32 -20.03
C GLU A 393 -1.46 -4.84 -19.87
N TYR A 394 -0.37 -5.59 -20.08
CA TYR A 394 -0.38 -7.05 -19.87
C TYR A 394 -0.75 -7.40 -18.43
N CYS A 395 -0.18 -6.69 -17.44
CA CYS A 395 -0.51 -6.93 -16.04
C CYS A 395 -1.98 -6.67 -15.74
N TRP A 396 -2.56 -5.57 -16.23
CA TRP A 396 -3.98 -5.28 -16.04
C TRP A 396 -4.89 -6.33 -16.68
N GLU A 397 -4.56 -6.78 -17.89
CA GLU A 397 -5.31 -7.83 -18.59
C GLU A 397 -5.28 -9.16 -17.82
N ARG A 398 -4.14 -9.51 -17.21
CA ARG A 398 -4.01 -10.73 -16.40
C ARG A 398 -4.68 -10.63 -15.03
N MET A 399 -4.69 -9.44 -14.42
CA MET A 399 -5.29 -9.25 -13.10
C MET A 399 -6.81 -9.07 -13.15
N LEU A 400 -7.39 -8.56 -14.24
CA LEU A 400 -8.83 -8.32 -14.35
C LEU A 400 -9.71 -9.58 -14.14
N PRO A 401 -9.39 -10.76 -14.72
CA PRO A 401 -10.12 -11.99 -14.41
C PRO A 401 -10.07 -12.37 -12.93
N LEU A 402 -8.89 -12.28 -12.30
CA LEU A 402 -8.72 -12.57 -10.88
C LEU A 402 -9.51 -11.58 -10.00
N ALA A 403 -9.58 -10.31 -10.40
CA ALA A 403 -10.37 -9.30 -9.72
C ALA A 403 -11.86 -9.64 -9.75
N ARG A 404 -12.37 -10.13 -10.88
CA ARG A 404 -13.76 -10.62 -10.99
C ARG A 404 -14.02 -11.84 -10.12
N ASP A 405 -13.07 -12.76 -10.02
CA ASP A 405 -13.18 -13.91 -9.11
C ASP A 405 -13.24 -13.44 -7.64
N ILE A 406 -12.37 -12.52 -7.24
CA ILE A 406 -12.39 -11.91 -5.90
C ILE A 406 -13.72 -11.21 -5.64
N GLN A 407 -14.22 -10.38 -6.56
CA GLN A 407 -15.47 -9.64 -6.38
C GLN A 407 -16.68 -10.57 -6.20
N ARG A 408 -16.69 -11.72 -6.90
CA ARG A 408 -17.75 -12.74 -6.75
C ARG A 408 -17.66 -13.51 -5.44
N HIS A 409 -16.45 -13.64 -4.89
CA HIS A 409 -16.18 -14.51 -3.76
C HIS A 409 -16.40 -13.83 -2.39
N TYR A 410 -16.23 -12.51 -2.31
CA TYR A 410 -16.42 -11.73 -1.09
C TYR A 410 -17.56 -10.70 -1.24
N GLY A 411 -18.12 -10.24 -0.13
CA GLY A 411 -19.22 -9.26 -0.10
C GLY A 411 -18.78 -7.81 0.13
N SER A 412 -17.53 -7.57 0.56
CA SER A 412 -16.99 -6.22 0.78
C SER A 412 -15.48 -6.19 0.90
N TRP A 413 -14.88 -4.99 0.79
CA TRP A 413 -13.46 -4.75 1.07
C TRP A 413 -13.04 -5.22 2.46
N THR A 414 -13.89 -4.98 3.48
CA THR A 414 -13.59 -5.34 4.87
C THR A 414 -13.61 -6.85 5.07
N GLU A 415 -14.57 -7.55 4.48
CA GLU A 415 -14.61 -9.01 4.52
C GLU A 415 -13.40 -9.62 3.83
N MET A 416 -13.10 -9.18 2.60
CA MET A 416 -11.96 -9.63 1.83
C MET A 416 -10.65 -9.41 2.58
N GLY A 417 -10.42 -8.21 3.11
CA GLY A 417 -9.22 -7.90 3.89
C GLY A 417 -9.14 -8.68 5.21
N GLY A 418 -10.28 -8.96 5.86
CA GLY A 418 -10.32 -9.81 7.05
C GLY A 418 -9.85 -11.24 6.77
N TYR A 419 -10.28 -11.82 5.64
CA TYR A 419 -9.77 -13.13 5.22
C TYR A 419 -8.32 -13.09 4.76
N TYR A 420 -7.83 -11.97 4.22
CA TYR A 420 -6.41 -11.81 3.93
C TYR A 420 -5.56 -11.85 5.21
N LEU A 421 -5.99 -11.17 6.29
CA LEU A 421 -5.33 -11.22 7.59
C LEU A 421 -5.39 -12.62 8.22
N SER A 422 -6.55 -13.27 8.13
CA SER A 422 -6.72 -14.67 8.59
C SER A 422 -5.80 -15.62 7.81
N GLY A 423 -5.76 -15.49 6.48
CA GLY A 423 -4.92 -16.32 5.61
C GLY A 423 -3.44 -16.13 5.88
N ARG A 424 -3.01 -14.88 6.13
CA ARG A 424 -1.65 -14.57 6.60
C ARG A 424 -1.32 -15.29 7.91
N ARG A 425 -2.20 -15.17 8.91
CA ARG A 425 -1.99 -15.75 10.24
C ARG A 425 -1.90 -17.27 10.17
N LEU A 426 -2.75 -17.89 9.35
CA LEU A 426 -2.66 -19.30 9.02
C LEU A 426 -1.32 -19.60 8.37
N TRP A 427 -0.95 -18.87 7.31
CA TRP A 427 0.31 -19.02 6.58
C TRP A 427 1.53 -19.06 7.50
N ALA A 428 1.65 -18.09 8.40
CA ALA A 428 2.75 -17.96 9.36
C ALA A 428 2.68 -18.93 10.55
N GLY A 429 1.69 -19.83 10.59
CA GLY A 429 1.48 -20.74 11.71
C GLY A 429 1.34 -20.00 13.05
N GLY A 430 0.72 -18.82 13.06
CA GLY A 430 0.51 -18.04 14.29
C GLY A 430 1.77 -17.63 15.05
N ALA A 431 2.97 -17.74 14.45
CA ALA A 431 4.20 -17.25 15.04
C ALA A 431 4.09 -15.74 15.32
N PRO A 432 4.78 -15.20 16.35
CA PRO A 432 4.87 -13.75 16.60
C PRO A 432 5.73 -13.12 15.49
N ASP A 433 5.14 -13.04 14.31
CA ASP A 433 5.69 -12.40 13.14
C ASP A 433 5.10 -10.98 13.03
N ASN A 434 5.35 -10.30 11.92
CA ASN A 434 4.92 -8.91 11.72
C ASN A 434 3.39 -8.74 11.52
N GLN A 435 2.53 -9.57 12.13
CA GLN A 435 1.06 -9.50 12.03
C GLN A 435 0.51 -8.10 12.31
N ASP A 436 1.00 -7.44 13.36
CA ASP A 436 0.59 -6.07 13.72
C ASP A 436 0.74 -5.08 12.55
N ARG A 437 1.78 -5.23 11.72
CA ARG A 437 1.99 -4.35 10.55
C ARG A 437 0.89 -4.52 9.51
N PHE A 438 0.41 -5.74 9.32
CA PHE A 438 -0.66 -6.04 8.37
C PHE A 438 -2.01 -5.57 8.89
N GLU A 439 -2.25 -5.68 10.19
CA GLU A 439 -3.45 -5.15 10.85
C GLU A 439 -3.48 -3.61 10.79
N GLN A 440 -2.34 -2.95 11.02
CA GLN A 440 -2.21 -1.50 10.85
C GLN A 440 -2.47 -1.07 9.40
N ALA A 441 -1.93 -1.80 8.41
CA ALA A 441 -2.20 -1.55 7.00
C ALA A 441 -3.69 -1.72 6.66
N PHE A 442 -4.35 -2.76 7.19
CA PHE A 442 -5.78 -2.98 7.03
C PHE A 442 -6.61 -1.82 7.61
N GLU A 443 -6.31 -1.36 8.83
CA GLU A 443 -7.03 -0.24 9.45
C GLU A 443 -6.77 1.10 8.72
N LYS A 444 -5.55 1.31 8.22
CA LYS A 444 -5.25 2.46 7.36
C LYS A 444 -6.12 2.42 6.10
N LEU A 445 -6.21 1.29 5.43
CA LEU A 445 -7.01 1.15 4.21
C LEU A 445 -8.50 1.36 4.45
N ARG A 446 -9.02 1.04 5.64
CA ARG A 446 -10.41 1.32 6.01
C ARG A 446 -10.69 2.80 6.25
N THR A 447 -9.71 3.57 6.71
CA THR A 447 -9.92 4.93 7.21
C THR A 447 -9.38 6.04 6.31
N ASP A 448 -8.36 5.74 5.50
CA ASP A 448 -7.73 6.71 4.60
C ASP A 448 -8.61 6.99 3.38
N VAL A 449 -8.94 8.26 3.14
CA VAL A 449 -9.75 8.68 1.99
C VAL A 449 -9.08 8.38 0.64
N ARG A 450 -7.75 8.28 0.61
CA ARG A 450 -6.96 7.93 -0.58
C ARG A 450 -6.75 6.43 -0.74
N SER A 451 -7.29 5.63 0.18
CA SER A 451 -7.29 4.18 0.05
C SER A 451 -8.15 3.76 -1.15
N PRO A 452 -7.70 2.78 -1.96
CA PRO A 452 -8.54 2.17 -2.98
C PRO A 452 -9.92 1.73 -2.46
N TRP A 453 -10.00 1.30 -1.18
CA TRP A 453 -11.23 0.83 -0.54
C TRP A 453 -12.25 1.95 -0.28
N ASN A 454 -11.80 3.20 -0.26
CA ASN A 454 -12.62 4.39 -0.06
C ASN A 454 -12.80 5.22 -1.35
N ILE A 455 -12.02 4.93 -2.40
CA ILE A 455 -12.15 5.56 -3.72
C ILE A 455 -13.21 4.85 -4.57
N VAL A 456 -13.18 3.51 -4.60
CA VAL A 456 -14.06 2.71 -5.46
C VAL A 456 -14.92 1.77 -4.62
N ASP A 457 -16.23 1.81 -4.86
CA ASP A 457 -17.18 0.93 -4.19
C ASP A 457 -16.93 -0.54 -4.54
N TRP A 458 -17.17 -1.45 -3.59
CA TRP A 458 -16.98 -2.89 -3.79
C TRP A 458 -17.69 -3.41 -5.05
N GLY A 459 -18.94 -2.97 -5.29
CA GLY A 459 -19.77 -3.40 -6.42
C GLY A 459 -19.48 -2.71 -7.76
N HIS A 460 -18.35 -2.05 -7.92
CA HIS A 460 -17.97 -1.41 -9.18
C HIS A 460 -17.91 -2.42 -10.34
N PRO A 461 -18.55 -2.17 -11.50
CA PRO A 461 -18.53 -3.10 -12.63
C PRO A 461 -17.12 -3.27 -13.22
N LEU A 462 -16.55 -4.47 -13.11
CA LEU A 462 -15.19 -4.74 -13.58
C LEU A 462 -15.15 -5.05 -15.09
N HIS A 463 -14.71 -4.07 -15.87
CA HIS A 463 -14.51 -4.13 -17.31
C HIS A 463 -13.24 -3.38 -17.71
N ARG A 464 -12.70 -3.65 -18.90
CA ARG A 464 -11.54 -2.90 -19.37
C ARG A 464 -11.95 -1.46 -19.66
N ASP A 465 -11.28 -0.51 -19.03
CA ASP A 465 -11.52 0.93 -19.12
C ASP A 465 -10.23 1.76 -19.36
N TRP A 466 -9.13 1.08 -19.70
CA TRP A 466 -7.81 1.65 -20.03
C TRP A 466 -7.44 1.49 -21.51
#